data_AF-A0AAW9BR24-F1
#
_entry.id   AF-A0AAW9BR24-F1
#
_cell.length_a   1.000
_cell.length_b   1.000
_cell.length_c   1.000
_cell.angle_alpha   90.00
_cell.angle_beta   90.00
_cell.angle_gamma   90.00
#
_symmetry.space_group_name_H-M   'P 1'
#
loop_
_entity.id
_entity.type
_entity.pdbx_description
1 polymer ?
#
loop_
_entity_poly.entity_id
_entity_poly.type
_entity_poly.pdbx_seq_one_letter_code
_entity_poly.pdbx_strand_id
1 'polypeptide(L)' 'MLSLIEQIRTGSLWDFPGGVHPAENKKQSNKADLVRASIPAEIILPLKQHIGKAGNLLVSVGEHVLKGQALTQS' A
#
# COMPACT_ATOMS: atom_id res chain seq x y z
N MET A 1 -13.79 3.03 30.33
CA MET A 1 -13.31 2.23 29.18
C MET A 1 -12.14 1.41 29.70
N LEU A 2 -12.15 0.08 29.53
CA LEU A 2 -11.10 -0.80 30.07
C LEU A 2 -9.77 -0.54 29.36
N SER A 3 -8.65 -0.63 30.07
CA SER A 3 -7.32 -0.60 29.48
C SER A 3 -7.03 -1.86 28.64
N LEU A 4 -6.04 -1.79 27.75
CA LEU A 4 -5.63 -2.93 26.92
C LEU A 4 -5.24 -4.15 27.78
N ILE A 5 -4.57 -3.93 28.91
CA ILE A 5 -4.15 -5.01 29.83
C ILE A 5 -5.36 -5.69 30.49
N GLU A 6 -6.38 -4.93 30.87
CA GLU A 6 -7.60 -5.48 31.47
C GLU A 6 -8.40 -6.30 30.45
N GLN A 7 -8.49 -5.82 29.20
CA GLN A 7 -9.18 -6.54 28.12
C GLN A 7 -8.49 -7.87 27.76
N ILE A 8 -7.15 -7.92 27.82
CA ILE A 8 -6.39 -9.17 27.64
C ILE A 8 -6.69 -10.16 28.78
N ARG A 9 -6.74 -9.69 30.03
CA ARG A 9 -7.00 -10.54 31.21
C ARG A 9 -8.40 -11.15 31.23
N THR A 10 -9.38 -10.50 30.61
CA THR A 10 -10.77 -11.00 30.51
C THR A 10 -10.98 -12.02 29.40
N GLY A 11 -9.93 -12.40 28.66
CA GLY A 11 -10.04 -13.37 27.56
C GLY A 11 -10.91 -12.86 26.41
N SER A 12 -10.97 -11.54 26.20
CA SER A 12 -11.72 -10.97 25.09
C SER A 12 -11.23 -11.55 23.76
N LEU A 13 -12.15 -12.11 22.99
CA LEU A 13 -11.90 -12.51 21.61
C LEU A 13 -12.21 -11.31 20.72
N TRP A 14 -11.21 -10.86 19.97
CA TRP A 14 -11.39 -9.82 18.97
C TRP A 14 -11.60 -10.47 17.61
N ASP A 15 -12.47 -9.86 16.78
CA ASP A 15 -12.74 -10.31 15.41
C ASP A 15 -11.45 -10.41 14.58
N PHE A 16 -10.45 -9.60 14.93
CA PHE A 16 -9.06 -9.70 14.50
C PHE A 16 -8.15 -9.68 15.75
N PRO A 17 -7.27 -10.67 15.96
CA PRO A 17 -6.39 -10.69 17.11
C PRO A 17 -5.41 -9.51 17.05
N GLY A 18 -5.46 -8.63 18.05
CA GLY A 18 -4.40 -7.68 18.36
C GLY A 18 -3.92 -6.81 17.17
N GLY A 19 -4.72 -5.81 16.79
CA GLY A 19 -4.25 -4.75 15.91
C GLY A 19 -3.38 -3.74 16.66
N VAL A 20 -2.24 -3.35 16.08
CA VAL A 20 -1.49 -2.18 16.57
C VAL A 20 -2.25 -0.93 16.11
N HIS A 21 -2.52 0.00 17.04
CA HIS A 21 -3.06 1.33 16.75
C HIS A 21 -1.98 2.38 17.00
N PRO A 22 -1.03 2.60 16.07
CA PRO A 22 -0.03 3.65 16.22
C PRO A 22 -0.71 5.03 16.29
N ALA A 23 -0.11 5.96 17.03
CA ALA A 23 -0.55 7.33 17.01
C ALA A 23 -0.42 7.92 15.59
N GLU A 24 -1.41 8.71 15.19
CA GLU A 24 -1.37 9.41 13.91
C GLU A 24 -0.30 10.51 13.91
N ASN A 25 0.43 10.63 12.79
CA ASN A 25 1.52 11.61 12.63
C ASN A 25 1.17 12.74 11.65
N LYS A 26 -0.13 13.00 11.43
CA LYS A 26 -0.60 13.98 10.43
C LYS A 26 -0.18 15.42 10.76
N LYS A 27 -0.05 15.74 12.05
CA LYS A 27 0.37 17.08 12.51
C LYS A 27 1.75 17.49 12.00
N GLN A 28 2.67 16.53 11.80
CA GLN A 28 4.01 16.79 11.28
C GLN A 28 3.96 17.16 9.79
N SER A 29 3.19 16.42 8.99
CA SER A 29 3.08 16.63 7.55
C SER A 29 2.35 17.92 7.17
N ASN A 30 1.43 18.41 8.01
CA ASN A 30 0.68 19.65 7.77
C ASN A 30 1.52 20.93 7.87
N LYS A 31 2.79 20.83 8.28
CA LYS A 31 3.70 21.99 8.41
C LYS A 31 4.54 22.25 7.15
N ALA A 32 4.54 21.31 6.20
CA ALA A 32 5.27 21.43 4.95
C ALA A 32 4.33 21.91 3.84
N ASP A 33 4.87 22.69 2.91
CA ASP A 33 4.14 23.10 1.72
C ASP A 33 3.80 21.90 0.84
N LEU A 34 2.71 22.03 0.09
CA LEU A 34 2.37 21.08 -0.96
C LEU A 34 3.43 21.17 -2.07
N VAL A 35 4.15 20.06 -2.27
CA VAL A 35 5.16 19.95 -3.32
C VAL A 35 4.71 18.96 -4.40
N ARG A 36 5.17 19.17 -5.64
CA ARG A 36 5.02 18.16 -6.68
C ARG A 36 5.95 17.00 -6.37
N ALA A 37 5.42 15.79 -6.34
CA ALA A 37 6.22 14.58 -6.26
C ALA A 37 7.08 14.43 -7.54
N SER A 38 8.35 14.11 -7.37
CA SER A 38 9.24 13.76 -8.47
C SER A 38 8.85 12.40 -9.06
N ILE A 39 8.95 12.26 -10.38
CA ILE A 39 8.85 10.94 -11.04
C ILE A 39 10.22 10.27 -10.90
N PRO A 40 10.29 9.02 -10.39
CA PRO A 40 11.56 8.30 -10.29
C PRO A 40 12.11 7.98 -11.68
N ALA A 41 13.43 7.84 -11.78
CA ALA A 41 14.10 7.47 -13.03
C ALA A 41 13.73 6.06 -13.51
N GLU A 42 13.32 5.19 -12.59
CA GLU A 42 12.93 3.81 -12.86
C GLU A 42 11.72 3.42 -11.99
N ILE A 43 10.81 2.64 -12.57
CA ILE A 43 9.64 2.08 -11.87
C ILE A 43 9.63 0.57 -12.13
N ILE A 44 9.60 -0.21 -11.06
CA ILE A 44 9.50 -1.68 -11.12
C ILE A 44 8.09 -2.08 -10.69
N LEU A 45 7.31 -2.66 -11.60
CA LEU A 45 5.95 -3.09 -11.35
C LEU A 45 5.87 -4.63 -11.33
N PRO A 46 5.42 -5.27 -10.23
CA PRO A 46 5.28 -6.72 -10.18
C PRO A 46 4.07 -7.19 -11.00
N LEU A 47 4.27 -8.17 -11.89
CA LEU A 47 3.20 -8.73 -12.73
C LEU A 47 2.22 -9.64 -11.98
N LYS A 48 2.63 -10.16 -10.81
CA LYS A 48 1.81 -11.02 -9.94
C LYS A 48 1.68 -10.38 -8.57
N GLN A 49 0.57 -9.67 -8.35
CA GLN A 49 0.27 -9.01 -7.07
C GLN A 49 -0.70 -9.80 -6.18
N HIS A 50 -1.34 -10.83 -6.73
CA HIS A 50 -2.32 -11.66 -6.04
C HIS A 50 -2.08 -13.15 -6.27
N ILE A 51 -2.81 -14.00 -5.55
CA ILE A 51 -2.67 -15.47 -5.58
C ILE A 51 -2.87 -16.07 -6.98
N GLY A 52 -3.73 -15.46 -7.80
CA GLY A 52 -4.06 -15.90 -9.17
C GLY A 52 -2.90 -15.87 -10.17
N LYS A 53 -3.22 -16.11 -11.45
CA LYS A 53 -2.25 -16.05 -12.56
C LYS A 53 -1.73 -14.62 -12.75
N ALA A 54 -0.48 -14.50 -13.22
CA ALA A 54 0.07 -13.21 -13.61
C ALA A 54 -0.61 -12.71 -14.89
N GLY A 55 -0.69 -11.38 -15.06
CA GLY A 55 -1.17 -10.79 -16.31
C GLY A 55 -0.18 -11.03 -17.46
N ASN A 56 -0.71 -11.18 -18.67
CA ASN A 56 0.07 -11.25 -19.90
C ASN A 56 0.61 -9.86 -20.26
N LEU A 57 1.88 -9.77 -20.67
CA LEU A 57 2.48 -8.52 -21.11
C LEU A 57 1.88 -8.04 -22.44
N LEU A 58 1.61 -6.75 -22.52
CA LEU A 58 1.13 -6.07 -23.73
C LEU A 58 2.21 -5.30 -24.48
N VAL A 59 3.42 -5.23 -23.91
CA VAL A 59 4.52 -4.39 -24.37
C VAL A 59 5.80 -5.19 -24.48
N SER A 60 6.75 -4.69 -25.26
CA SER A 60 8.08 -5.28 -25.46
C SER A 60 9.21 -4.42 -24.92
N VAL A 61 10.39 -5.01 -24.73
CA VAL A 61 11.60 -4.28 -24.32
C VAL A 61 11.93 -3.20 -25.35
N GLY A 62 12.21 -1.98 -24.88
CA GLY A 62 12.53 -0.83 -25.71
C GLY A 62 11.31 -0.07 -26.25
N GLU A 63 10.09 -0.56 -25.98
CA GLU A 63 8.86 0.12 -26.37
C GLU A 63 8.63 1.40 -25.56
N HIS A 64 8.28 2.49 -26.25
CA HIS A 64 7.86 3.72 -25.62
C HIS A 64 6.37 3.65 -25.23
N VAL A 65 6.07 3.83 -23.94
CA VAL A 65 4.70 3.75 -23.40
C VAL A 65 4.21 5.10 -22.88
N LEU A 66 2.89 5.31 -22.88
CA LEU A 66 2.26 6.54 -22.39
C LEU A 66 1.81 6.41 -20.92
N LYS A 67 1.67 7.56 -20.24
CA LYS A 67 1.03 7.61 -18.92
C LYS A 67 -0.40 7.07 -19.03
N GLY A 68 -0.72 6.06 -18.20
CA GLY A 68 -2.04 5.45 -18.15
C GLY A 68 -2.28 4.36 -19.20
N GLN A 69 -1.29 4.06 -20.04
CA GLN A 69 -1.36 2.90 -20.94
C GLN A 69 -1.34 1.61 -20.14
N ALA A 70 -2.21 0.66 -20.51
CA ALA A 70 -2.18 -0.69 -19.93
C ALA A 70 -0.90 -1.42 -20.38
N LEU A 71 -0.16 -1.97 -19.41
CA LEU A 71 1.05 -2.76 -19.66
C LEU A 71 0.77 -4.28 -19.63
N THR A 72 -0.37 -4.69 -19.08
CA THR A 72 -0.78 -6.09 -18.91
C THR A 72 -2.28 -6.27 -19.14
N GLN A 73 -2.68 -7.49 -19.50
CA GLN A 73 -4.08 -7.95 -19.51
C GLN A 73 -4.23 -9.32 -18.83
N SER A 74 -5.44 -9.63 -18.36
CA SER A 74 -5.78 -10.95 -17.80
C SER A 74 -6.05 -12.01 -18.87
#